data_AF-A0A4Q6GDA8-F1
#
_entry.id   AF-A0A4Q6GDA8-F1
#
_cell.length_a   1.000
_cell.length_b   1.000
_cell.length_c   1.000
_cell.angle_alpha   90.00
_cell.angle_beta   90.00
_cell.angle_gamma   90.00
#
_symmetry.space_group_name_H-M   'P 1'
#
loop_
_entity.id
_entity.type
_entity.pdbx_description
1 polymer ?
#
loop_
_entity_poly.entity_id
_entity_poly.type
_entity_poly.pdbx_seq_one_letter_code
_entity_poly.pdbx_strand_id
1 'polypeptide(L)'
;MSPTVATATRDRLRIAIQKSGRLAQPARTLLSACGLSWRESRDRLFCYGESLPVDLLLVRDDDIPGLIADGVCDFGIVGRNELNEQAAARARIGLPQAYREMHALGFGGCRLMLAVPEAWEWRGPEQLQGTRIATSYPAILGQWLQEQGVEAGVVELSGSVEIAPRLGTADLICDLVSSGATLLANQL
;
A
#
# COMPACT_ATOMS: atom_id res chain seq x y z
N MET A 1 13.77 20.77 -20.12
CA MET A 1 13.31 21.55 -18.94
C MET A 1 11.90 21.08 -18.64
N SER A 2 11.72 20.22 -17.64
CA SER A 2 10.40 19.72 -17.27
C SER A 2 9.60 20.85 -16.62
N PRO A 3 8.32 21.05 -16.97
CA PRO A 3 7.52 22.10 -16.38
C PRO A 3 7.35 21.80 -14.89
N THR A 4 7.84 22.72 -14.05
CA THR A 4 7.55 22.72 -12.62
C THR A 4 6.06 22.97 -12.48
N VAL A 5 5.30 21.96 -12.06
CA VAL A 5 3.89 22.13 -11.72
C VAL A 5 3.83 23.12 -10.56
N ALA A 6 3.34 24.32 -10.82
CA ALA A 6 3.15 25.33 -9.78
C ALA A 6 2.14 24.78 -8.79
N THR A 7 2.62 24.38 -7.61
CA THR A 7 1.77 23.95 -6.50
C THR A 7 0.93 25.15 -6.12
N ALA A 8 -0.40 25.05 -6.27
CA ALA A 8 -1.30 26.10 -5.82
C ALA A 8 -0.98 26.41 -4.35
N THR A 9 -0.57 27.64 -4.06
CA THR A 9 -0.21 28.06 -2.71
C THR A 9 -1.43 27.94 -1.81
N ARG A 10 -1.42 26.91 -0.95
CA ARG A 10 -2.43 26.70 0.07
C ARG A 10 -1.89 27.25 1.38
N ASP A 11 -2.71 28.01 2.09
CA ASP A 11 -2.37 28.55 3.42
C ASP A 11 -2.43 27.48 4.54
N ARG A 12 -2.76 26.24 4.18
CA ARG A 12 -2.96 25.12 5.11
C ARG A 12 -2.27 23.88 4.60
N LEU A 13 -1.56 23.21 5.50
CA LEU A 13 -0.91 21.93 5.24
C LEU A 13 -1.95 20.81 5.21
N ARG A 14 -1.78 19.83 4.33
CA ARG A 14 -2.68 18.68 4.21
C ARG A 14 -1.94 17.36 4.44
N ILE A 15 -2.46 16.57 5.36
CA ILE A 15 -1.97 15.21 5.65
C ILE A 15 -3.05 14.20 5.24
N ALA A 16 -2.74 13.30 4.32
CA ALA A 16 -3.61 12.17 4.01
C ALA A 16 -3.42 11.03 5.02
N ILE A 17 -4.52 10.50 5.56
CA ILE A 17 -4.51 9.31 6.39
C ILE A 17 -5.60 8.34 5.93
N GLN A 18 -5.40 7.05 6.24
CA GLN A 18 -6.39 6.02 5.94
C GLN A 18 -7.72 6.34 6.67
N LYS A 19 -8.83 6.38 5.93
CA LYS A 19 -10.17 6.65 6.46
C LYS A 19 -10.63 5.55 7.41
N SER A 20 -10.40 4.30 7.01
CA SER A 20 -10.82 3.09 7.71
C SER A 20 -9.80 1.98 7.50
N GLY A 21 -9.58 1.14 8.51
CA GLY A 21 -8.62 0.05 8.45
C GLY A 21 -7.56 0.15 9.54
N ARG A 22 -6.52 -0.66 9.41
CA ARG A 22 -5.50 -0.88 10.46
C ARG A 22 -4.64 0.36 10.75
N LEU A 23 -4.51 1.30 9.81
CA LEU A 23 -3.67 2.50 9.98
C LEU A 23 -4.47 3.70 10.50
N ALA A 24 -5.80 3.68 10.35
CA ALA A 24 -6.66 4.84 10.62
C ALA A 24 -6.56 5.35 12.07
N GLN A 25 -6.82 4.47 13.04
CA GLN A 25 -6.82 4.86 14.46
C GLN A 25 -5.41 5.17 14.99
N PRO A 26 -4.37 4.34 14.74
CA PRO A 26 -3.01 4.66 15.18
C PRO A 26 -2.49 5.99 14.60
N ALA A 27 -2.79 6.28 13.32
CA ALA A 27 -2.43 7.56 12.70
C ALA A 27 -3.08 8.75 13.41
N ARG A 28 -4.38 8.68 13.69
CA ARG A 28 -5.10 9.72 14.45
C ARG A 28 -4.51 9.90 15.84
N THR A 29 -4.27 8.81 16.56
CA THR A 29 -3.69 8.86 17.91
C THR A 29 -2.31 9.50 17.91
N LEU A 30 -1.44 9.15 16.97
CA LEU A 30 -0.12 9.77 16.83
C LEU A 30 -0.23 11.28 16.61
N LEU A 31 -1.05 11.70 15.64
CA LEU A 31 -1.17 13.12 15.30
C LEU A 31 -1.83 13.91 16.45
N SER A 32 -2.82 13.35 17.14
CA SER A 32 -3.38 13.95 18.36
C SER A 32 -2.35 14.08 19.48
N ALA A 33 -1.47 13.10 19.66
CA ALA A 33 -0.39 13.16 20.66
C ALA A 33 0.63 14.27 20.36
N CYS A 34 0.74 14.71 19.10
CA CYS A 34 1.51 15.89 18.71
C CYS A 34 0.81 17.23 19.03
N GLY A 35 -0.35 17.22 19.70
CA GLY A 35 -1.12 18.43 20.04
C GLY A 35 -2.03 18.94 18.91
N LEU A 36 -2.25 18.14 17.88
CA LEU A 36 -3.15 18.50 16.78
C LEU A 36 -4.60 18.13 17.12
N SER A 37 -5.52 19.06 16.88
CA SER A 37 -6.96 18.86 17.05
C SER A 37 -7.70 19.27 15.78
N TRP A 38 -8.84 18.62 15.54
CA TRP A 38 -9.63 18.85 14.34
C TRP A 38 -11.13 18.78 14.58
N ARG A 39 -11.85 19.52 13.74
CA ARG A 39 -13.28 19.36 13.53
C ARG A 39 -13.54 18.51 12.29
N GLU A 40 -14.25 17.41 12.45
CA GLU A 40 -14.61 16.53 11.34
C GLU A 40 -15.71 17.14 10.46
N SER A 41 -15.59 16.96 9.14
CA SER A 41 -16.61 17.34 8.17
C SER A 41 -17.82 16.40 8.26
N ARG A 42 -18.98 16.86 7.76
CA ARG A 42 -20.23 16.07 7.79
C ARG A 42 -20.14 14.76 6.99
N ASP A 43 -19.39 14.77 5.89
CA ASP A 43 -19.17 13.62 5.01
C ASP A 43 -18.04 12.68 5.48
N ARG A 44 -17.33 13.05 6.57
CA ARG A 44 -16.20 12.30 7.12
C ARG A 44 -15.11 12.02 6.07
N LEU A 45 -14.88 12.99 5.19
CA LEU A 45 -13.79 12.99 4.22
C LEU A 45 -12.66 13.95 4.62
N PHE A 46 -12.96 14.94 5.45
CA PHE A 46 -12.02 15.96 5.89
C PHE A 46 -12.05 16.14 7.41
N CYS A 47 -10.91 16.48 7.99
CA CYS A 47 -10.83 17.02 9.34
C CYS A 47 -10.11 18.37 9.27
N TYR A 48 -10.77 19.44 9.67
CA TYR A 48 -10.22 20.79 9.61
C TYR A 48 -9.46 21.10 10.90
N GLY A 49 -8.18 21.45 10.77
CA GLY A 49 -7.30 21.72 11.92
C GLY A 49 -7.77 22.93 12.73
N GLU A 50 -7.95 22.76 14.03
CA GLU A 50 -8.36 23.80 14.97
C GLU A 50 -7.18 24.37 15.76
N SER A 51 -6.20 23.53 16.15
CA SER A 51 -5.02 23.98 16.89
C SER A 51 -3.92 24.57 16.00
N LEU A 52 -3.79 24.09 14.76
CA LEU A 52 -2.84 24.56 13.75
C LEU A 52 -3.47 24.50 12.35
N PRO A 53 -2.95 25.20 11.34
CA PRO A 53 -3.43 25.15 9.95
C PRO A 53 -3.03 23.85 9.24
N VAL A 54 -3.43 22.71 9.81
CA VAL A 54 -3.15 21.35 9.33
C VAL A 54 -4.46 20.59 9.18
N ASP A 55 -4.85 20.31 7.95
CA ASP A 55 -6.06 19.55 7.64
C ASP A 55 -5.74 18.08 7.37
N LEU A 56 -6.64 17.18 7.77
CA LEU A 56 -6.56 15.76 7.42
C LEU A 56 -7.51 15.45 6.27
N LEU A 57 -7.00 14.68 5.30
CA LEU A 57 -7.81 14.05 4.27
C LEU A 57 -7.96 12.57 4.62
N LEU A 58 -9.20 12.09 4.66
CA LEU A 58 -9.55 10.72 5.02
C LEU A 58 -9.84 9.94 3.75
N VAL A 59 -8.88 9.12 3.32
CA VAL A 59 -8.89 8.46 2.01
C VAL A 59 -8.57 6.97 2.14
N ARG A 60 -8.66 6.20 1.06
CA ARG A 60 -8.10 4.84 1.05
C ARG A 60 -6.57 4.94 1.00
N ASP A 61 -5.88 3.96 1.55
CA ASP A 61 -4.42 4.01 1.66
C ASP A 61 -3.70 3.90 0.31
N ASP A 62 -4.28 3.18 -0.65
CA ASP A 62 -3.82 3.09 -2.04
C ASP A 62 -3.89 4.45 -2.78
N ASP A 63 -4.82 5.33 -2.41
CA ASP A 63 -4.97 6.66 -3.00
C ASP A 63 -3.93 7.69 -2.47
N ILE A 64 -3.33 7.46 -1.29
CA ILE A 64 -2.44 8.43 -0.61
C ILE A 64 -1.21 8.80 -1.46
N PRO A 65 -0.45 7.85 -2.05
CA PRO A 65 0.73 8.20 -2.84
C PRO A 65 0.40 9.07 -4.06
N GLY A 66 -0.75 8.83 -4.71
CA GLY A 66 -1.23 9.64 -5.83
C GLY A 66 -1.55 11.08 -5.40
N LEU A 67 -2.24 11.25 -4.27
CA LEU A 67 -2.57 12.58 -3.74
C LEU A 67 -1.33 13.41 -3.39
N ILE A 68 -0.24 12.77 -2.97
CA ILE A 68 1.05 13.46 -2.74
C ILE A 68 1.69 13.81 -4.08
N ALA A 69 1.73 12.87 -5.03
CA ALA A 69 2.31 13.09 -6.36
C ALA A 69 1.62 14.23 -7.12
N ASP A 70 0.31 14.37 -6.96
CA ASP A 70 -0.50 15.41 -7.59
C ASP A 70 -0.50 16.75 -6.83
N GLY A 71 0.21 16.83 -5.69
CA GLY A 71 0.25 18.03 -4.83
C GLY A 71 -1.10 18.34 -4.15
N VAL A 72 -1.99 17.35 -4.02
CA VAL A 72 -3.24 17.48 -3.26
C VAL A 72 -2.96 17.43 -1.76
N CYS A 73 -1.97 16.63 -1.35
CA CYS A 73 -1.49 16.51 0.03
C CYS A 73 0.01 16.77 0.10
N ASP A 74 0.47 17.33 1.22
CA ASP A 74 1.88 17.59 1.50
C ASP A 74 2.55 16.37 2.16
N PHE A 75 1.81 15.70 3.04
CA PHE A 75 2.24 14.48 3.73
C PHE A 75 1.17 13.39 3.67
N GLY A 76 1.58 12.16 3.96
CA GLY A 76 0.66 11.04 4.12
C GLY A 76 1.19 9.97 5.05
N ILE A 77 0.28 9.29 5.76
CA ILE A 77 0.57 8.10 6.56
C ILE A 77 0.08 6.88 5.80
N VAL A 78 1.01 6.08 5.30
CA VAL A 78 0.74 4.93 4.43
C VAL A 78 1.60 3.73 4.81
N GLY A 79 1.17 2.52 4.47
CA GLY A 79 1.97 1.31 4.61
C GLY A 79 3.18 1.30 3.68
N ARG A 80 4.29 0.69 4.11
CA ARG A 80 5.49 0.51 3.29
C ARG A 80 5.21 -0.29 2.02
N ASN A 81 4.29 -1.25 2.09
CA ASN A 81 3.84 -2.06 0.96
C ASN A 81 3.35 -1.17 -0.19
N GLU A 82 2.43 -0.24 0.06
CA GLU A 82 1.91 0.68 -0.97
C GLU A 82 3.00 1.62 -1.50
N LEU A 83 3.84 2.13 -0.60
CA LEU A 83 4.95 3.03 -0.99
C LEU A 83 5.91 2.32 -1.97
N ASN A 84 6.26 1.08 -1.67
CA ASN A 84 7.17 0.28 -2.49
C ASN A 84 6.51 -0.18 -3.79
N GLU A 85 5.23 -0.54 -3.74
CA GLU A 85 4.48 -1.01 -4.91
C GLU A 85 4.35 0.09 -5.94
N GLN A 86 3.91 1.27 -5.50
CA GLN A 86 3.81 2.43 -6.36
C GLN A 86 5.19 2.87 -6.88
N ALA A 87 6.26 2.74 -6.09
CA ALA A 87 7.61 3.08 -6.54
C ALA A 87 8.10 2.11 -7.64
N ALA A 88 7.90 0.81 -7.45
CA ALA A 88 8.21 -0.21 -8.43
C ALA A 88 7.37 -0.04 -9.71
N ALA A 89 6.07 0.23 -9.57
CA ALA A 89 5.16 0.47 -10.70
C ALA A 89 5.61 1.67 -11.53
N ARG A 90 5.97 2.78 -10.88
CA ARG A 90 6.51 3.98 -11.56
C ARG A 90 7.83 3.70 -12.26
N ALA A 91 8.75 2.98 -11.60
CA ALA A 91 10.03 2.61 -12.20
C ALA A 91 9.86 1.75 -13.46
N ARG A 92 8.90 0.81 -13.46
CA ARG A 92 8.58 -0.04 -14.63
C ARG A 92 8.15 0.77 -15.86
N ILE A 93 7.54 1.93 -15.67
CA ILE A 93 7.12 2.84 -16.75
C ILE A 93 8.06 4.05 -16.94
N GLY A 94 9.25 4.02 -16.33
CA GLY A 94 10.28 5.06 -16.48
C GLY A 94 9.96 6.39 -15.81
N LEU A 95 9.00 6.42 -14.88
CA LEU A 95 8.66 7.62 -14.12
C LEU A 95 9.60 7.78 -12.92
N PRO A 96 9.97 9.02 -12.57
CA PRO A 96 10.76 9.28 -11.38
C PRO A 96 9.96 9.01 -10.10
N GLN A 97 10.69 8.79 -9.01
CA GLN A 97 10.13 8.69 -7.66
C GLN A 97 9.37 9.99 -7.32
N ALA A 98 8.12 9.86 -6.86
CA ALA A 98 7.27 11.01 -6.53
C ALA A 98 7.24 11.36 -5.03
N TYR A 99 7.67 10.44 -4.17
CA TYR A 99 7.57 10.57 -2.72
C TYR A 99 8.76 9.89 -2.05
N ARG A 100 9.11 10.33 -0.85
CA ARG A 100 10.19 9.77 -0.04
C ARG A 100 9.66 9.45 1.34
N GLU A 101 10.03 8.30 1.88
CA GLU A 101 9.79 8.01 3.29
C GLU A 101 10.48 9.04 4.18
N MET A 102 9.74 9.62 5.13
CA MET A 102 10.34 10.49 6.15
C MET A 102 10.68 9.76 7.45
N HIS A 103 9.78 8.89 7.94
CA HIS A 103 9.95 8.20 9.20
C HIS A 103 9.09 6.93 9.27
N ALA A 104 9.62 5.88 9.92
CA ALA A 104 8.85 4.70 10.29
C ALA A 104 8.07 4.96 11.59
N LEU A 105 6.74 4.80 11.59
CA LEU A 105 5.88 5.22 12.71
C LEU A 105 5.64 4.14 13.78
N GLY A 106 6.17 2.94 13.60
CA GLY A 106 6.12 1.87 14.60
C GLY A 106 4.78 1.12 14.72
N PHE A 107 3.86 1.28 13.77
CA PHE A 107 2.60 0.53 13.70
C PHE A 107 2.31 0.02 12.28
N GLY A 108 1.31 -0.86 12.13
CA GLY A 108 0.94 -1.43 10.83
C GLY A 108 1.83 -2.59 10.35
N GLY A 109 2.50 -3.27 11.28
CA GLY A 109 3.42 -4.37 10.97
C GLY A 109 2.76 -5.50 10.19
N CYS A 110 3.36 -5.84 9.05
CA CYS A 110 3.00 -6.97 8.18
C CYS A 110 4.19 -7.36 7.31
N ARG A 111 4.10 -8.50 6.65
CA ARG A 111 5.09 -9.00 5.70
C ARG A 111 4.38 -9.33 4.39
N LEU A 112 4.94 -8.96 3.25
CA LEU A 112 4.49 -9.47 1.96
C LEU A 112 5.11 -10.85 1.76
N MET A 113 4.29 -11.87 1.56
CA MET A 113 4.75 -13.26 1.50
C MET A 113 4.07 -14.02 0.36
N LEU A 114 4.81 -14.96 -0.22
CA LEU A 114 4.23 -16.02 -1.04
C LEU A 114 3.59 -17.05 -0.12
N ALA A 115 2.34 -17.41 -0.42
CA ALA A 115 1.63 -18.49 0.25
C ALA A 115 1.29 -19.56 -0.80
N VAL A 116 1.90 -20.73 -0.64
CA VAL A 116 1.77 -21.89 -1.52
C VAL A 116 0.72 -22.84 -0.95
N PRO A 117 0.09 -23.70 -1.78
CA PRO A 117 -0.80 -24.74 -1.26
C PRO A 117 -0.13 -25.58 -0.16
N GLU A 118 -0.86 -25.91 0.90
CA GLU A 118 -0.33 -26.68 2.05
C GLU A 118 0.33 -28.01 1.64
N ALA A 119 -0.14 -28.62 0.56
CA ALA A 119 0.43 -29.85 0.02
C ALA A 119 1.80 -29.68 -0.67
N TRP A 120 2.27 -28.45 -0.87
CA TRP A 120 3.55 -28.17 -1.52
C TRP A 120 4.69 -28.17 -0.50
N GLU A 121 5.71 -28.98 -0.78
CA GLU A 121 7.01 -28.81 -0.14
C GLU A 121 7.77 -27.68 -0.85
N TRP A 122 7.93 -26.54 -0.17
CA TRP A 122 8.68 -25.40 -0.70
C TRP A 122 10.17 -25.71 -0.80
N ARG A 123 10.71 -25.67 -2.03
CA ARG A 123 12.13 -25.94 -2.34
C ARG A 123 12.88 -24.74 -2.88
N GLY A 124 12.18 -23.66 -3.22
CA GLY A 124 12.79 -22.43 -3.72
C GLY A 124 11.98 -21.75 -4.82
N PRO A 125 12.38 -20.53 -5.21
CA PRO A 125 11.69 -19.74 -6.23
C PRO A 125 11.52 -20.44 -7.58
N GLU A 126 12.42 -21.36 -7.95
CA GLU A 126 12.39 -22.08 -9.22
C GLU A 126 11.11 -22.91 -9.40
N GLN A 127 10.48 -23.33 -8.29
CA GLN A 127 9.19 -24.05 -8.33
C GLN A 127 8.04 -23.19 -8.85
N LEU A 128 8.20 -21.87 -8.87
CA LEU A 128 7.19 -20.94 -9.36
C LEU A 128 7.19 -20.83 -10.89
N GLN A 129 8.16 -21.46 -11.58
CA GLN A 129 8.26 -21.41 -13.04
C GLN A 129 6.97 -21.88 -13.71
N GLY A 130 6.39 -21.03 -14.57
CA GLY A 130 5.15 -21.30 -15.30
C GLY A 130 3.88 -21.26 -14.45
N THR A 131 3.96 -20.96 -13.16
CA THR A 131 2.79 -20.82 -12.28
C THR A 131 2.09 -19.49 -12.46
N ARG A 132 0.85 -19.37 -11.94
CA ARG A 132 0.09 -18.13 -11.84
C ARG A 132 -0.01 -17.70 -10.38
N ILE A 133 0.39 -16.47 -10.08
CA ILE A 133 0.43 -15.93 -8.72
C ILE A 133 -0.55 -14.77 -8.63
N ALA A 134 -1.56 -14.88 -7.77
CA ALA A 134 -2.48 -13.78 -7.50
C ALA A 134 -1.90 -12.80 -6.48
N THR A 135 -2.03 -11.50 -6.72
CA THR A 135 -1.52 -10.47 -5.81
C THR A 135 -2.19 -9.12 -6.03
N SER A 136 -2.21 -8.27 -5.00
CA SER A 136 -2.44 -6.83 -5.13
C SER A 136 -1.16 -6.03 -5.33
N TYR A 137 0.00 -6.71 -5.41
CA TYR A 137 1.34 -6.11 -5.48
C TYR A 137 2.12 -6.56 -6.73
N PRO A 138 1.58 -6.37 -7.94
CA PRO A 138 2.14 -6.91 -9.18
C PRO A 138 3.53 -6.33 -9.55
N ALA A 139 3.83 -5.10 -9.15
CA ALA A 139 5.11 -4.47 -9.46
C ALA A 139 6.23 -5.02 -8.56
N ILE A 140 6.02 -5.09 -7.24
CA ILE A 140 6.98 -5.71 -6.32
C ILE A 140 7.18 -7.19 -6.68
N LEU A 141 6.09 -7.95 -6.87
CA LEU A 141 6.18 -9.36 -7.22
C LEU A 141 6.91 -9.56 -8.55
N GLY A 142 6.56 -8.78 -9.57
CA GLY A 142 7.20 -8.87 -10.88
C GLY A 142 8.70 -8.57 -10.83
N GLN A 143 9.12 -7.57 -10.05
CA GLN A 143 10.53 -7.28 -9.84
C GLN A 143 11.24 -8.44 -9.14
N TRP A 144 10.66 -8.98 -8.07
CA TRP A 144 11.24 -10.10 -7.34
C TRP A 144 11.40 -11.34 -8.23
N LEU A 145 10.38 -11.68 -9.04
CA LEU A 145 10.44 -12.80 -9.99
C LEU A 145 11.58 -12.62 -11.01
N GLN A 146 11.77 -11.41 -11.54
CA GLN A 146 12.88 -11.11 -12.45
C GLN A 146 14.24 -11.28 -11.76
N GLU A 147 14.39 -10.82 -10.53
CA GLU A 147 15.61 -10.99 -9.73
C GLU A 147 15.91 -12.47 -9.45
N GLN A 148 14.88 -13.31 -9.32
CA GLN A 148 15.02 -14.77 -9.15
C GLN A 148 15.19 -15.52 -10.48
N GLY A 149 15.08 -14.87 -11.63
CA GLY A 149 15.12 -15.54 -12.94
C GLY A 149 13.92 -16.48 -13.19
N VAL A 150 12.77 -16.18 -12.59
CA VAL A 150 11.54 -16.99 -12.66
C VAL A 150 10.54 -16.31 -13.60
N GLU A 151 10.00 -17.08 -14.54
CA GLU A 151 8.86 -16.64 -15.36
C GLU A 151 7.57 -17.23 -14.82
N ALA A 152 6.80 -16.41 -14.09
CA ALA A 152 5.47 -16.74 -13.59
C ALA A 152 4.45 -15.71 -14.06
N GLY A 153 3.21 -16.12 -14.28
CA GLY A 153 2.09 -15.23 -14.60
C GLY A 153 1.61 -14.49 -13.36
N VAL A 154 1.56 -13.16 -13.41
CA VAL A 154 1.03 -12.34 -12.32
C VAL A 154 -0.45 -12.03 -12.59
N VAL A 155 -1.32 -12.40 -11.65
CA VAL A 155 -2.76 -12.13 -11.68
C VAL A 155 -3.06 -11.01 -10.68
N GLU A 156 -3.23 -9.79 -11.19
CA GLU A 156 -3.53 -8.64 -10.34
C GLU A 156 -4.97 -8.68 -9.84
N LEU A 157 -5.16 -8.47 -8.54
CA LEU A 157 -6.46 -8.37 -7.88
C LEU A 157 -6.50 -7.14 -6.97
N SER A 158 -7.61 -6.42 -6.99
CA SER A 158 -7.84 -5.24 -6.14
C SER A 158 -8.37 -5.57 -4.74
N GLY A 159 -8.43 -6.86 -4.39
CA GLY A 159 -8.86 -7.37 -3.09
C GLY A 159 -9.21 -8.85 -3.14
N SER A 160 -9.38 -9.45 -1.96
CA SER A 160 -9.74 -10.87 -1.79
C SER A 160 -8.80 -11.83 -2.53
N VAL A 161 -7.49 -11.61 -2.41
CA VAL A 161 -6.47 -12.39 -3.12
C VAL A 161 -6.56 -13.88 -2.76
N GLU A 162 -6.90 -14.17 -1.51
CA GLU A 162 -6.99 -15.52 -0.94
C GLU A 162 -8.01 -16.44 -1.63
N ILE A 163 -8.98 -15.89 -2.37
CA ILE A 163 -9.98 -16.69 -3.09
C ILE A 163 -9.48 -17.19 -4.45
N ALA A 164 -8.42 -16.59 -5.00
CA ALA A 164 -7.98 -16.86 -6.37
C ALA A 164 -7.58 -18.33 -6.62
N PRO A 165 -6.84 -19.00 -5.71
CA PRO A 165 -6.56 -20.43 -5.87
C PRO A 165 -7.82 -21.29 -5.88
N ARG A 166 -8.80 -20.97 -5.02
CA ARG A 166 -10.07 -21.70 -4.93
C ARG A 166 -10.93 -21.54 -6.17
N LEU A 167 -10.82 -20.43 -6.88
CA LEU A 167 -11.50 -20.18 -8.16
C LEU A 167 -10.72 -20.73 -9.37
N GLY A 168 -9.51 -21.27 -9.18
CA GLY A 168 -8.65 -21.77 -10.24
C GLY A 168 -8.04 -20.68 -11.13
N THR A 169 -8.12 -19.42 -10.72
CA THR A 169 -7.58 -18.27 -11.48
C THR A 169 -6.08 -18.07 -11.23
N ALA A 170 -5.56 -18.59 -10.12
CA ALA A 170 -4.14 -18.64 -9.78
C ALA A 170 -3.79 -19.98 -9.11
N ASP A 171 -2.50 -20.32 -9.07
CA ASP A 171 -2.00 -21.54 -8.44
C ASP A 171 -1.54 -21.28 -6.99
N LEU A 172 -1.14 -20.03 -6.69
CA LEU A 172 -0.74 -19.55 -5.37
C LEU A 172 -0.97 -18.04 -5.24
N ILE A 173 -0.66 -17.45 -4.08
CA ILE A 173 -0.82 -16.02 -3.85
C ILE A 173 0.46 -15.36 -3.32
N CYS A 174 0.58 -14.06 -3.54
CA CYS A 174 1.52 -13.17 -2.87
C CYS A 174 0.74 -12.06 -2.19
N ASP A 175 0.65 -12.06 -0.86
CA ASP A 175 -0.19 -11.11 -0.12
C ASP A 175 0.38 -10.78 1.27
N LEU A 176 -0.20 -9.77 1.90
CA LEU A 176 0.19 -9.30 3.23
C LEU A 176 -0.23 -10.27 4.33
N VAL A 177 0.77 -10.74 5.07
CA VAL A 177 0.59 -11.58 6.24
C VAL A 177 0.90 -10.78 7.50
N SER A 178 -0.08 -10.73 8.41
CA SER A 178 0.12 -10.23 9.78
C SER A 178 0.21 -11.40 10.76
N SER A 179 -0.94 -12.00 11.13
CA SER A 179 -0.99 -13.17 12.03
C SER A 179 -0.95 -14.53 11.32
N GLY A 180 -1.20 -14.58 10.01
CA GLY A 180 -1.31 -15.83 9.23
C GLY A 180 -2.69 -16.49 9.24
N ALA A 181 -3.65 -15.97 10.01
CA ALA A 181 -4.98 -16.59 10.15
C ALA A 181 -5.76 -16.73 8.81
N THR A 182 -5.65 -15.74 7.92
CA THR A 182 -6.32 -15.76 6.61
C THR A 182 -5.79 -16.85 5.69
N LEU A 183 -4.49 -17.12 5.73
CA LEU A 183 -3.85 -18.16 4.93
C LEU A 183 -4.33 -19.55 5.38
N LEU A 184 -4.26 -19.81 6.69
CA LEU A 184 -4.74 -21.05 7.31
C LEU A 184 -6.20 -21.34 6.97
N ALA A 185 -7.07 -20.31 6.97
CA ALA A 185 -8.48 -20.46 6.63
C ALA A 185 -8.72 -20.86 5.16
N ASN A 186 -7.74 -20.64 4.28
CA ASN A 186 -7.81 -20.93 2.84
C ASN A 186 -6.85 -22.04 2.39
N GLN A 187 -6.25 -22.79 3.31
CA GLN A 187 -5.32 -23.91 3.03
C GLN A 187 -4.06 -23.46 2.26
N LEU A 188 -3.58 -22.26 2.62
CA LEU A 188 -2.38 -21.60 2.10
C LEU A 188 -1.39 -21.29 3.24
#